data_AF-A0A1F8UY81-F1
#
_entry.id   AF-A0A1F8UY81-F1
#
_cell.length_a   1.000
_cell.length_b   1.000
_cell.length_c   1.000
_cell.angle_alpha   90.00
_cell.angle_beta   90.00
_cell.angle_gamma   90.00
#
_symmetry.space_group_name_H-M   'P 1'
#
loop_
_entity.id
_entity.type
_entity.pdbx_description
1 polymer ?
#
loop_
_entity_poly.entity_id
_entity_poly.type
_entity_poly.pdbx_seq_one_letter_code
_entity_poly.pdbx_strand_id
1 'polypeptide(L)'
;MVQSKRGELVKKMLGKFVRYMLFSWKNPAHVKDLTFKVLENLYGKQVPEVGCACACGDGLVLPAAMCDWMSGVSTGKEIIEKTCALIDDGACDKMLGDKREKELVKNILELIFDPEVHANCTHPIPEGVRLLEECAQNENNTLMLLSNYAADAFEKIYNKQEMQDSIFKFIKPEYAVVSGFIGLIKPYASIFQHLLSRYNLNPADVIFIDDQAENIEAAQKLGFKALHLQHGNYDAVRTELRTFGVI
;
A
#
# COMPACT_ATOMS: atom_id res chain seq x y z
N MET A 1 -22.41 -16.72 -10.96
CA MET A 1 -21.38 -17.49 -11.70
C MET A 1 -20.01 -16.82 -11.76
N VAL A 2 -19.90 -15.47 -11.81
CA VAL A 2 -18.60 -14.78 -11.88
C VAL A 2 -17.80 -14.80 -10.57
N GLN A 3 -18.46 -14.62 -9.41
CA GLN A 3 -17.82 -14.69 -8.08
C GLN A 3 -17.22 -16.07 -7.76
N SER A 4 -17.87 -17.16 -8.20
CA SER A 4 -17.39 -18.53 -8.01
C SER A 4 -16.12 -18.83 -8.83
N LYS A 5 -16.01 -18.30 -10.06
CA LYS A 5 -14.80 -18.47 -10.89
C LYS A 5 -13.60 -17.68 -10.36
N ARG A 6 -13.82 -16.48 -9.80
CA ARG A 6 -12.76 -15.64 -9.21
C ARG A 6 -12.26 -16.16 -7.86
N GLY A 7 -13.14 -16.68 -7.00
CA GLY A 7 -12.71 -17.35 -5.77
C GLY A 7 -11.88 -18.62 -6.05
N GLU A 8 -12.17 -19.32 -7.14
CA GLU A 8 -11.37 -20.46 -7.62
C GLU A 8 -10.01 -20.01 -8.19
N LEU A 9 -9.96 -18.85 -8.85
CA LEU A 9 -8.72 -18.22 -9.34
C LEU A 9 -7.79 -17.86 -8.18
N VAL A 10 -8.29 -17.20 -7.13
CA VAL A 10 -7.50 -16.85 -5.94
C VAL A 10 -6.96 -18.10 -5.24
N LYS A 11 -7.79 -19.14 -5.05
CA LYS A 11 -7.33 -20.43 -4.51
C LYS A 11 -6.30 -21.13 -5.40
N LYS A 12 -6.46 -21.06 -6.73
CA LYS A 12 -5.46 -21.58 -7.69
C LYS A 12 -4.18 -20.76 -7.69
N MET A 13 -4.23 -19.44 -7.56
CA MET A 13 -3.07 -18.56 -7.49
C MET A 13 -2.27 -18.80 -6.22
N LEU A 14 -2.93 -18.86 -5.06
CA LEU A 14 -2.31 -19.27 -3.79
C LEU A 14 -1.71 -20.67 -3.90
N GLY A 15 -2.42 -21.63 -4.49
CA GLY A 15 -1.90 -22.98 -4.73
C GLY A 15 -0.67 -23.01 -5.66
N LYS A 16 -0.66 -22.20 -6.72
CA LYS A 16 0.49 -22.07 -7.65
C LYS A 16 1.66 -21.35 -7.00
N PHE A 17 1.41 -20.31 -6.22
CA PHE A 17 2.42 -19.56 -5.47
C PHE A 17 3.07 -20.43 -4.39
N VAL A 18 2.28 -21.18 -3.62
CA VAL A 18 2.76 -22.19 -2.67
C VAL A 18 3.53 -23.31 -3.36
N ARG A 19 3.07 -23.79 -4.53
CA ARG A 19 3.79 -24.80 -5.31
C ARG A 19 5.13 -24.26 -5.86
N TYR A 20 5.19 -23.01 -6.31
CA TYR A 20 6.47 -22.39 -6.67
C TYR A 20 7.41 -22.30 -5.47
N MET A 21 6.93 -21.86 -4.30
CA MET A 21 7.73 -21.81 -3.08
C MET A 21 8.30 -23.19 -2.70
N LEU A 22 7.50 -24.26 -2.84
CA LEU A 22 7.91 -25.63 -2.48
C LEU A 22 8.85 -26.30 -3.49
N PHE A 23 8.72 -26.00 -4.79
CA PHE A 23 9.43 -26.75 -5.85
C PHE A 23 10.50 -25.94 -6.61
N SER A 24 10.56 -24.61 -6.44
CA SER A 24 11.56 -23.77 -7.12
C SER A 24 12.76 -23.38 -6.26
N TRP A 25 12.75 -23.69 -4.95
CA TRP A 25 13.80 -23.31 -3.97
C TRP A 25 14.14 -21.80 -3.96
N LYS A 26 13.34 -20.95 -4.61
CA LYS A 26 13.48 -19.49 -4.63
C LYS A 26 12.57 -18.87 -3.58
N ASN A 27 13.13 -17.96 -2.78
CA ASN A 27 12.40 -17.23 -1.73
C ASN A 27 11.22 -16.44 -2.34
N PRO A 28 10.00 -16.45 -1.78
CA PRO A 28 8.88 -15.61 -2.26
C PRO A 28 9.23 -14.13 -2.41
N ALA A 29 10.19 -13.59 -1.65
CA ALA A 29 10.74 -12.25 -1.85
C ALA A 29 11.32 -12.04 -3.27
N HIS A 30 11.94 -13.08 -3.85
CA HIS A 30 12.55 -13.01 -5.17
C HIS A 30 11.54 -12.73 -6.30
N VAL A 31 10.30 -13.22 -6.19
CA VAL A 31 9.27 -13.00 -7.22
C VAL A 31 8.74 -11.58 -7.16
N LYS A 32 8.59 -11.02 -5.94
CA LYS A 32 8.24 -9.60 -5.75
C LYS A 32 9.30 -8.71 -6.40
N ASP A 33 10.59 -8.96 -6.09
CA ASP A 33 11.71 -8.21 -6.66
C ASP A 33 11.75 -8.31 -8.19
N LEU A 34 11.44 -9.49 -8.73
CA LEU A 34 11.39 -9.71 -10.17
C LEU A 34 10.26 -8.91 -10.83
N THR A 35 9.06 -8.90 -10.24
CA THR A 35 7.95 -8.08 -10.74
C THR A 35 8.30 -6.60 -10.71
N PHE A 36 8.96 -6.12 -9.65
CA PHE A 36 9.40 -4.72 -9.55
C PHE A 36 10.40 -4.37 -10.65
N LYS A 37 11.37 -5.25 -10.91
CA LYS A 37 12.33 -5.08 -12.01
C LYS A 37 11.64 -5.07 -13.37
N VAL A 38 10.63 -5.93 -13.60
CA VAL A 38 9.83 -5.91 -14.84
C VAL A 38 9.13 -4.56 -15.01
N LEU A 39 8.47 -4.07 -13.95
CA LEU A 39 7.80 -2.77 -14.00
C LEU A 39 8.80 -1.63 -14.22
N GLU A 40 9.95 -1.62 -13.56
CA GLU A 40 10.99 -0.62 -13.78
C GLU A 40 11.55 -0.67 -15.21
N ASN A 41 11.76 -1.86 -15.77
CA ASN A 41 12.24 -2.01 -17.14
C ASN A 41 11.23 -1.48 -18.17
N LEU A 42 9.93 -1.67 -17.93
CA LEU A 42 8.88 -1.30 -18.90
C LEU A 42 8.35 0.13 -18.73
N TYR A 43 8.33 0.66 -17.51
CA TYR A 43 7.74 1.96 -17.18
C TYR A 43 8.75 2.96 -16.63
N GLY A 44 9.99 2.53 -16.39
CA GLY A 44 11.03 3.36 -15.80
C GLY A 44 10.95 3.46 -14.27
N LYS A 45 11.92 4.21 -13.75
CA LYS A 45 11.96 4.62 -12.34
C LYS A 45 11.03 5.80 -12.13
N GLN A 46 10.50 5.92 -10.92
CA GLN A 46 9.78 7.13 -10.52
C GLN A 46 10.68 8.37 -10.67
N VAL A 47 10.06 9.53 -10.92
CA VAL A 47 10.73 10.82 -10.85
C VAL A 47 10.40 11.44 -9.49
N PRO A 48 11.29 11.31 -8.50
CA PRO A 48 11.02 11.78 -7.14
C PRO A 48 10.94 13.31 -7.06
N GLU A 49 10.14 13.83 -6.13
CA GLU A 49 10.34 15.20 -5.65
C GLU A 49 11.74 15.30 -5.00
N VAL A 50 12.32 16.51 -5.00
CA VAL A 50 13.73 16.70 -4.58
C VAL A 50 13.96 16.11 -3.18
N GLY A 51 14.74 15.03 -3.13
CA GLY A 51 15.18 14.39 -1.88
C GLY A 51 14.19 13.41 -1.24
N CYS A 52 13.10 13.00 -1.92
CA CYS A 52 12.22 11.94 -1.39
C CYS A 52 11.63 11.06 -2.51
N ALA A 53 11.63 9.74 -2.31
CA ALA A 53 11.06 8.77 -3.25
C ALA A 53 10.08 7.87 -2.52
N CYS A 54 8.99 7.46 -3.18
CA CYS A 54 8.07 6.47 -2.63
C CYS A 54 8.79 5.13 -2.52
N ALA A 55 8.88 4.55 -1.33
CA ALA A 55 9.45 3.23 -1.12
C ALA A 55 8.49 2.32 -0.37
N CYS A 56 8.90 1.06 -0.26
CA CYS A 56 8.28 0.08 0.62
C CYS A 56 9.42 -0.72 1.28
N GLY A 57 9.22 -1.18 2.51
CA GLY A 57 10.05 -2.22 3.16
C GLY A 57 11.56 -2.03 3.03
N ASP A 58 12.19 -1.49 4.07
CA ASP A 58 13.65 -1.25 4.12
C ASP A 58 14.18 -0.33 3.00
N GLY A 59 13.34 0.58 2.50
CA GLY A 59 13.73 1.61 1.53
C GLY A 59 13.79 1.15 0.07
N LEU A 60 13.13 0.04 -0.28
CA LEU A 60 13.01 -0.37 -1.69
C LEU A 60 12.11 0.60 -2.46
N VAL A 61 12.74 1.43 -3.28
CA VAL A 61 12.09 2.42 -4.14
C VAL A 61 11.10 1.75 -5.10
N LEU A 62 9.88 2.30 -5.18
CA LEU A 62 8.81 1.76 -6.02
C LEU A 62 9.03 2.10 -7.52
N PRO A 63 8.63 1.20 -8.44
CA PRO A 63 8.55 1.51 -9.87
C PRO A 63 7.57 2.66 -10.17
N ALA A 64 7.79 3.40 -11.28
CA ALA A 64 6.93 4.51 -11.68
C ALA A 64 5.46 4.10 -11.81
N ALA A 65 5.19 2.95 -12.46
CA ALA A 65 3.84 2.42 -12.64
C ALA A 65 3.05 2.26 -11.34
N MET A 66 3.72 1.93 -10.23
CA MET A 66 3.05 1.81 -8.92
C MET A 66 2.68 3.19 -8.35
N CYS A 67 3.53 4.19 -8.56
CA CYS A 67 3.25 5.57 -8.15
C CYS A 67 2.11 6.16 -9.00
N ASP A 68 2.12 5.92 -10.30
CA ASP A 68 1.06 6.34 -11.23
C ASP A 68 -0.28 5.69 -10.85
N TRP A 69 -0.26 4.41 -10.49
CA TRP A 69 -1.45 3.72 -10.02
C TRP A 69 -2.00 4.29 -8.71
N MET A 70 -1.14 4.46 -7.70
CA MET A 70 -1.55 5.00 -6.40
C MET A 70 -1.98 6.47 -6.47
N SER A 71 -1.53 7.24 -7.46
CA SER A 71 -1.96 8.62 -7.71
C SER A 71 -3.14 8.73 -8.68
N GLY A 72 -3.62 7.62 -9.24
CA GLY A 72 -4.74 7.61 -10.20
C GLY A 72 -4.37 8.06 -11.62
N VAL A 73 -3.08 8.23 -11.94
CA VAL A 73 -2.57 8.52 -13.29
C VAL A 73 -2.77 7.32 -14.23
N SER A 74 -2.72 6.10 -13.70
CA SER A 74 -2.98 4.86 -14.46
C SER A 74 -3.87 3.92 -13.67
N THR A 75 -4.68 3.14 -14.37
CA THR A 75 -5.49 2.09 -13.71
C THR A 75 -4.70 0.80 -13.56
N GLY A 76 -5.03 0.01 -12.53
CA GLY A 76 -4.41 -1.30 -12.34
C GLY A 76 -4.67 -2.23 -13.54
N LYS A 77 -5.85 -2.12 -14.15
CA LYS A 77 -6.22 -2.86 -15.36
C LYS A 77 -5.30 -2.55 -16.55
N GLU A 78 -5.04 -1.27 -16.83
CA GLU A 78 -4.15 -0.88 -17.92
C GLU A 78 -2.73 -1.41 -17.71
N ILE A 79 -2.22 -1.33 -16.47
CA ILE A 79 -0.91 -1.86 -16.11
C ILE A 79 -0.86 -3.37 -16.31
N ILE A 80 -1.86 -4.12 -15.84
CA ILE A 80 -1.92 -5.58 -16.04
C ILE A 80 -1.93 -5.92 -17.52
N GLU A 81 -2.88 -5.37 -18.29
CA GLU A 81 -3.08 -5.71 -19.70
C GLU A 81 -1.83 -5.39 -20.54
N LYS A 82 -1.29 -4.19 -20.39
CA LYS A 82 -0.09 -3.75 -21.13
C LYS A 82 1.14 -4.57 -20.74
N THR A 83 1.36 -4.81 -19.45
CA THR A 83 2.53 -5.56 -18.97
C THR A 83 2.47 -7.02 -19.40
N CYS A 84 1.30 -7.67 -19.29
CA CYS A 84 1.11 -9.04 -19.73
C CYS A 84 1.36 -9.19 -21.24
N ALA A 85 0.85 -8.27 -22.06
CA ALA A 85 1.10 -8.27 -23.51
C ALA A 85 2.59 -8.16 -23.83
N LEU A 86 3.31 -7.23 -23.18
CA LEU A 86 4.75 -7.05 -23.37
C LEU A 86 5.56 -8.28 -22.92
N ILE A 87 5.14 -8.97 -21.86
CA ILE A 87 5.76 -10.24 -21.42
C ILE A 87 5.54 -11.34 -22.47
N ASP A 88 4.35 -11.40 -23.06
CA ASP A 88 3.99 -12.38 -24.09
C ASP A 88 4.71 -12.13 -25.43
N ASP A 89 4.92 -10.86 -25.77
CA ASP A 89 5.68 -10.44 -26.96
C ASP A 89 7.21 -10.56 -26.79
N GLY A 90 7.68 -11.03 -25.62
CA GLY A 90 9.08 -11.31 -25.36
C GLY A 90 9.91 -10.11 -24.91
N ALA A 91 9.29 -8.96 -24.59
CA ALA A 91 10.00 -7.75 -24.14
C ALA A 91 10.80 -7.98 -22.84
N CYS A 92 10.44 -9.01 -22.07
CA CYS A 92 11.08 -9.36 -20.79
C CYS A 92 11.88 -10.67 -20.84
N ASP A 93 12.16 -11.27 -22.02
CA ASP A 93 12.80 -12.59 -22.13
C ASP A 93 14.22 -12.66 -21.58
N LYS A 94 14.92 -11.53 -21.55
CA LYS A 94 16.25 -11.43 -20.94
C LYS A 94 16.18 -11.41 -19.41
N MET A 95 15.02 -11.12 -18.83
CA MET A 95 14.81 -10.94 -17.39
C MET A 95 14.02 -12.09 -16.76
N LEU A 96 13.01 -12.58 -17.48
CA LEU A 96 12.16 -13.68 -17.09
C LEU A 96 12.65 -14.91 -17.83
N GLY A 97 13.09 -15.92 -17.07
CA GLY A 97 13.65 -17.14 -17.64
C GLY A 97 12.59 -17.98 -18.31
N ASP A 98 12.00 -18.92 -17.57
CA ASP A 98 11.06 -19.87 -18.16
C ASP A 98 9.60 -19.38 -18.15
N LYS A 99 8.73 -20.12 -18.85
CA LYS A 99 7.28 -19.84 -18.90
C LYS A 99 6.65 -19.72 -17.49
N ARG A 100 7.18 -20.42 -16.48
CA ARG A 100 6.62 -20.39 -15.12
C ARG A 100 6.92 -19.04 -14.46
N GLU A 101 8.12 -18.51 -14.63
CA GLU A 101 8.47 -17.18 -14.09
C GLU A 101 7.61 -16.08 -14.71
N LYS A 102 7.38 -16.14 -16.03
CA LYS A 102 6.44 -15.22 -16.70
C LYS A 102 5.05 -15.28 -16.09
N GLU A 103 4.50 -16.48 -15.94
CA GLU A 103 3.17 -16.66 -15.34
C GLU A 103 3.12 -16.20 -13.88
N LEU A 104 4.19 -16.38 -13.11
CA LEU A 104 4.25 -15.90 -11.73
C LEU A 104 4.23 -14.39 -11.65
N VAL A 105 5.00 -13.70 -12.48
CA VAL A 105 4.96 -12.22 -12.55
C VAL A 105 3.55 -11.75 -12.90
N LYS A 106 2.90 -12.35 -13.90
CA LYS A 106 1.50 -12.02 -14.25
C LYS A 106 0.54 -12.21 -13.07
N ASN A 107 0.68 -13.31 -12.32
CA ASN A 107 -0.14 -13.53 -11.12
C ASN A 107 0.14 -12.49 -10.03
N ILE A 108 1.40 -12.05 -9.85
CA ILE A 108 1.73 -10.98 -8.91
C ILE A 108 1.18 -9.63 -9.37
N LEU A 109 1.16 -9.36 -10.68
CA LEU A 109 0.51 -8.17 -11.22
C LEU A 109 -0.99 -8.16 -10.88
N GLU A 110 -1.69 -9.28 -11.06
CA GLU A 110 -3.10 -9.37 -10.62
C GLU A 110 -3.24 -9.19 -9.10
N LEU A 111 -2.36 -9.79 -8.30
CA LEU A 111 -2.39 -9.63 -6.84
C LEU A 111 -2.20 -8.18 -6.38
N ILE A 112 -1.35 -7.42 -7.07
CA ILE A 112 -1.05 -6.02 -6.74
C ILE A 112 -2.15 -5.10 -7.28
N PHE A 113 -2.50 -5.24 -8.56
CA PHE A 113 -3.22 -4.21 -9.31
C PHE A 113 -4.70 -4.55 -9.59
N ASP A 114 -5.15 -5.80 -9.47
CA ASP A 114 -6.58 -6.10 -9.59
C ASP A 114 -7.26 -5.73 -8.26
N PRO A 115 -8.20 -4.78 -8.26
CA PRO A 115 -8.77 -4.25 -7.02
C PRO A 115 -9.56 -5.30 -6.23
N GLU A 116 -10.17 -6.28 -6.91
CA GLU A 116 -10.93 -7.35 -6.27
C GLU A 116 -9.98 -8.38 -5.64
N VAL A 117 -8.95 -8.81 -6.36
CA VAL A 117 -7.93 -9.74 -5.84
C VAL A 117 -7.20 -9.08 -4.66
N HIS A 118 -6.75 -7.84 -4.84
CA HIS A 118 -6.04 -7.08 -3.82
C HIS A 118 -6.86 -6.94 -2.53
N ALA A 119 -8.13 -6.54 -2.65
CA ALA A 119 -9.02 -6.41 -1.49
C ALA A 119 -9.31 -7.75 -0.80
N ASN A 120 -9.41 -8.85 -1.54
CA ASN A 120 -9.60 -10.18 -0.97
C ASN A 120 -8.37 -10.70 -0.21
N CYS A 121 -7.18 -10.21 -0.53
CA CYS A 121 -5.94 -10.55 0.17
C CYS A 121 -5.54 -9.55 1.27
N THR A 122 -6.31 -8.47 1.44
CA THR A 122 -6.05 -7.42 2.44
C THR A 122 -6.96 -7.60 3.64
N HIS A 123 -6.39 -7.79 4.83
CA HIS A 123 -7.10 -7.98 6.10
C HIS A 123 -6.59 -7.00 7.17
N PRO A 124 -7.42 -6.62 8.14
CA PRO A 124 -6.98 -5.81 9.26
C PRO A 124 -5.87 -6.50 10.05
N ILE A 125 -4.87 -5.73 10.48
CA ILE A 125 -3.84 -6.22 11.39
C ILE A 125 -4.39 -6.11 12.83
N PRO A 126 -4.56 -7.23 13.57
CA PRO A 126 -5.24 -7.19 14.87
C PRO A 126 -4.63 -6.23 15.90
N GLU A 127 -3.29 -6.11 15.94
CA GLU A 127 -2.62 -5.16 16.83
C GLU A 127 -2.83 -3.70 16.41
N GLY A 128 -2.85 -3.43 15.11
CA GLY A 128 -3.16 -2.08 14.61
C GLY A 128 -4.60 -1.67 14.94
N VAL A 129 -5.55 -2.61 14.85
CA VAL A 129 -6.95 -2.37 15.25
C VAL A 129 -7.05 -2.12 16.76
N ARG A 130 -6.33 -2.87 17.59
CA ARG A 130 -6.26 -2.62 19.05
C ARG A 130 -5.72 -1.22 19.36
N LEU A 131 -4.61 -0.83 18.72
CA LEU A 131 -4.04 0.49 18.91
C LEU A 131 -5.02 1.61 18.49
N LEU A 132 -5.73 1.41 17.38
CA LEU A 132 -6.74 2.35 16.91
C LEU A 132 -7.91 2.47 17.90
N GLU A 133 -8.34 1.34 18.47
CA GLU A 133 -9.38 1.30 19.52
C GLU A 133 -8.92 2.00 20.81
N GLU A 134 -7.68 1.77 21.25
CA GLU A 134 -7.07 2.48 22.40
C GLU A 134 -7.06 4.00 22.16
N CYS A 135 -6.66 4.45 20.97
CA CYS A 135 -6.69 5.88 20.61
C CYS A 135 -8.12 6.43 20.56
N ALA A 136 -9.11 5.62 20.17
CA ALA A 136 -10.51 6.04 20.10
C ALA A 136 -11.16 6.24 21.47
N GLN A 137 -10.58 5.70 22.55
CA GLN A 137 -11.12 5.86 23.92
C GLN A 137 -10.96 7.28 24.47
N ASN A 138 -10.03 8.07 23.93
CA ASN A 138 -9.86 9.46 24.30
C ASN A 138 -10.67 10.36 23.37
N GLU A 139 -11.74 10.97 23.90
CA GLU A 139 -12.68 11.81 23.13
C GLU A 139 -12.04 13.07 22.51
N ASN A 140 -10.85 13.45 22.96
CA ASN A 140 -10.10 14.57 22.38
C ASN A 140 -9.36 14.18 21.10
N ASN A 141 -9.25 12.88 20.79
CA ASN A 141 -8.57 12.41 19.59
C ASN A 141 -9.53 12.48 18.39
N THR A 142 -9.04 13.03 17.28
CA THR A 142 -9.66 12.85 15.96
C THR A 142 -8.83 11.85 15.17
N LEU A 143 -9.42 10.70 14.86
CA LEU A 143 -8.74 9.63 14.12
C LEU A 143 -8.94 9.84 12.62
N MET A 144 -7.83 9.87 11.89
CA MET A 144 -7.77 10.17 10.46
C MET A 144 -6.93 9.13 9.73
N LEU A 145 -7.20 8.94 8.44
CA LEU A 145 -6.42 8.04 7.58
C LEU A 145 -5.69 8.85 6.51
N LEU A 146 -4.38 8.63 6.36
CA LEU A 146 -3.58 9.14 5.25
C LEU A 146 -2.87 7.97 4.56
N SER A 147 -3.37 7.52 3.41
CA SER A 147 -2.90 6.28 2.77
C SER A 147 -2.53 6.45 1.31
N ASN A 148 -1.40 5.85 0.92
CA ASN A 148 -1.10 5.60 -0.48
C ASN A 148 -1.89 4.37 -0.92
N TYR A 149 -2.97 4.58 -1.66
CA TYR A 149 -3.85 3.51 -2.13
C TYR A 149 -4.55 3.96 -3.41
N ALA A 150 -4.71 3.06 -4.37
CA ALA A 150 -5.49 3.35 -5.57
C ALA A 150 -6.99 3.44 -5.24
N ALA A 151 -7.70 4.33 -5.93
CA ALA A 151 -9.10 4.64 -5.66
C ALA A 151 -10.01 3.41 -5.74
N ASP A 152 -9.91 2.64 -6.83
CA ASP A 152 -10.74 1.47 -7.09
C ASP A 152 -10.50 0.33 -6.09
N ALA A 153 -9.24 0.08 -5.73
CA ALA A 153 -8.87 -0.88 -4.71
C ALA A 153 -9.36 -0.41 -3.33
N PHE A 154 -9.27 0.90 -3.02
CA PHE A 154 -9.73 1.45 -1.76
C PHE A 154 -11.24 1.28 -1.59
N GLU A 155 -12.03 1.58 -2.62
CA GLU A 155 -13.48 1.38 -2.61
C GLU A 155 -13.85 -0.08 -2.29
N LYS A 156 -13.09 -1.05 -2.80
CA LYS A 156 -13.32 -2.47 -2.51
C LYS A 156 -13.06 -2.80 -1.04
N ILE A 157 -11.93 -2.36 -0.47
CA ILE A 157 -11.65 -2.64 0.95
C ILE A 157 -12.58 -1.86 1.87
N TYR A 158 -12.95 -0.63 1.52
CA TYR A 158 -13.86 0.20 2.31
C TYR A 158 -15.22 -0.50 2.47
N ASN A 159 -15.73 -1.10 1.41
CA ASN A 159 -17.02 -1.79 1.43
C ASN A 159 -16.98 -3.21 2.07
N LYS A 160 -15.83 -3.71 2.53
CA LYS A 160 -15.76 -5.00 3.23
C LYS A 160 -16.31 -4.85 4.65
N GLN A 161 -17.24 -5.74 5.03
CA GLN A 161 -17.79 -5.78 6.38
C GLN A 161 -16.70 -5.90 7.45
N GLU A 162 -15.70 -6.75 7.22
CA GLU A 162 -14.55 -6.91 8.12
C GLU A 162 -13.79 -5.60 8.35
N MET A 163 -13.64 -4.76 7.32
CA MET A 163 -12.97 -3.46 7.44
C MET A 163 -13.88 -2.41 8.11
N GLN A 164 -15.18 -2.45 7.83
CA GLN A 164 -16.19 -1.60 8.47
C GLN A 164 -16.29 -1.87 9.98
N ASP A 165 -16.25 -3.14 10.38
CA ASP A 165 -16.35 -3.54 11.79
C ASP A 165 -15.06 -3.31 12.58
N SER A 166 -13.93 -3.08 11.90
CA SER A 166 -12.61 -2.90 12.51
C SER A 166 -12.07 -1.48 12.35
N ILE A 167 -11.59 -1.10 11.16
CA ILE A 167 -10.88 0.16 10.93
C ILE A 167 -11.87 1.31 10.74
N PHE A 168 -12.83 1.16 9.82
CA PHE A 168 -13.74 2.23 9.44
C PHE A 168 -14.88 2.48 10.44
N LYS A 169 -14.97 1.64 11.48
CA LYS A 169 -15.76 1.93 12.68
C LYS A 169 -15.23 3.16 13.43
N PHE A 170 -13.91 3.37 13.42
CA PHE A 170 -13.24 4.45 14.16
C PHE A 170 -12.90 5.66 13.27
N ILE A 171 -12.70 5.44 11.97
CA ILE A 171 -12.33 6.50 11.02
C ILE A 171 -13.46 6.69 10.02
N LYS A 172 -14.14 7.83 10.10
CA LYS A 172 -15.20 8.17 9.15
C LYS A 172 -14.60 8.48 7.75
N PRO A 173 -15.32 8.21 6.66
CA PRO A 173 -14.82 8.43 5.30
C PRO A 173 -14.42 9.89 5.04
N GLU A 174 -15.07 10.87 5.65
CA GLU A 174 -14.70 12.27 5.51
C GLU A 174 -13.36 12.64 6.13
N TYR A 175 -12.78 11.78 7.00
CA TYR A 175 -11.45 11.91 7.61
C TYR A 175 -10.39 11.02 6.94
N ALA A 176 -10.74 10.38 5.82
CA ALA A 176 -9.80 9.60 5.01
C ALA A 176 -9.27 10.44 3.84
N VAL A 177 -7.94 10.55 3.76
CA VAL A 177 -7.19 11.11 2.65
C VAL A 177 -6.45 9.96 1.97
N VAL A 178 -6.91 9.57 0.79
CA VAL A 178 -6.37 8.44 0.03
C VAL A 178 -5.84 8.96 -1.30
N SER A 179 -4.57 8.63 -1.59
CA SER A 179 -3.81 9.19 -2.71
C SER A 179 -4.53 9.09 -4.06
N GLY A 180 -5.16 7.95 -4.34
CA GLY A 180 -5.81 7.69 -5.63
C GLY A 180 -7.01 8.58 -5.91
N PHE A 181 -7.64 9.18 -4.88
CA PHE A 181 -8.76 10.11 -5.07
C PHE A 181 -8.31 11.56 -5.27
N ILE A 182 -7.10 11.92 -4.82
CA ILE A 182 -6.62 13.32 -4.79
C ILE A 182 -5.40 13.57 -5.68
N GLY A 183 -4.78 12.52 -6.23
CA GLY A 183 -3.62 12.63 -7.10
C GLY A 183 -2.32 13.01 -6.40
N LEU A 184 -2.27 12.94 -5.06
CA LEU A 184 -1.10 13.28 -4.25
C LEU A 184 -0.67 12.04 -3.47
N ILE A 185 0.64 11.80 -3.32
CA ILE A 185 1.18 10.56 -2.75
C ILE A 185 2.25 10.87 -1.70
N LYS A 186 2.30 10.08 -0.62
CA LYS A 186 3.42 10.11 0.34
C LYS A 186 4.67 9.49 -0.30
N PRO A 187 5.90 9.97 -0.05
CA PRO A 187 6.30 10.95 0.98
C PRO A 187 6.27 12.41 0.51
N TYR A 188 5.60 12.75 -0.59
CA TYR A 188 5.63 14.12 -1.11
C TYR A 188 4.93 15.10 -0.17
N ALA A 189 5.55 16.27 0.05
CA ALA A 189 5.06 17.24 1.04
C ALA A 189 3.63 17.71 0.73
N SER A 190 3.25 17.70 -0.55
CA SER A 190 1.94 18.12 -1.05
C SER A 190 0.78 17.37 -0.41
N ILE A 191 0.89 16.07 -0.14
CA ILE A 191 -0.21 15.29 0.47
C ILE A 191 -0.41 15.64 1.95
N PHE A 192 0.68 15.88 2.68
CA PHE A 192 0.63 16.31 4.08
C PHE A 192 0.11 17.74 4.20
N GLN A 193 0.54 18.64 3.31
CA GLN A 193 0.02 20.01 3.23
C GLN A 193 -1.47 20.01 2.88
N HIS A 194 -1.92 19.13 1.98
CA HIS A 194 -3.33 18.94 1.68
C HIS A 194 -4.12 18.52 2.93
N LEU A 195 -3.62 17.55 3.70
CA LEU A 195 -4.23 17.13 4.97
C LEU A 195 -4.35 18.31 5.94
N LEU A 196 -3.24 19.02 6.20
CA LEU A 196 -3.24 20.17 7.11
C LEU A 196 -4.23 21.25 6.68
N SER A 197 -4.23 21.61 5.39
CA SER A 197 -5.11 22.65 4.84
C SER A 197 -6.57 22.22 4.85
N ARG A 198 -6.90 20.97 4.53
CA ARG A 198 -8.27 20.46 4.41
C ARG A 198 -9.01 20.50 5.75
N TYR A 199 -8.31 20.20 6.84
CA TYR A 199 -8.90 20.12 8.18
C TYR A 199 -8.44 21.26 9.11
N ASN A 200 -7.74 22.26 8.55
CA ASN A 200 -7.21 23.41 9.29
C ASN A 200 -6.41 23.00 10.54
N LEU A 201 -5.50 22.03 10.36
CA LEU A 201 -4.69 21.45 11.43
C LEU A 201 -3.38 22.21 11.59
N ASN A 202 -2.95 22.36 12.84
CA ASN A 202 -1.57 22.71 13.16
C ASN A 202 -0.74 21.41 13.22
N PRO A 203 0.35 21.27 12.44
CA PRO A 203 1.15 20.03 12.42
C PRO A 203 1.67 19.61 13.81
N ALA A 204 1.93 20.56 14.72
CA ALA A 204 2.39 20.26 16.08
C ALA A 204 1.36 19.50 16.94
N ASP A 205 0.08 19.58 16.55
CA ASP A 205 -1.05 18.91 17.20
C ASP A 205 -1.40 17.57 16.52
N VAL A 206 -0.68 17.19 15.46
CA VAL A 206 -0.91 15.95 14.72
C VAL A 206 0.18 14.94 15.06
N ILE A 207 -0.25 13.76 15.52
CA ILE A 207 0.61 12.58 15.61
C ILE A 207 0.42 11.75 14.35
N PHE A 208 1.48 11.57 13.57
CA PHE A 208 1.48 10.78 12.35
C PHE A 208 2.17 9.44 12.60
N ILE A 209 1.52 8.32 12.27
CA ILE A 209 2.07 6.97 12.45
C ILE A 209 2.12 6.31 11.07
N ASP A 210 3.29 5.82 10.69
CA ASP A 210 3.52 5.15 9.40
C ASP A 210 4.67 4.14 9.53
N ASP A 211 4.68 3.11 8.68
CA ASP A 211 5.71 2.08 8.68
C ASP A 211 6.87 2.39 7.71
N GLN A 212 6.73 3.40 6.85
CA GLN A 212 7.78 3.81 5.92
C GLN A 212 8.58 5.00 6.44
N ALA A 213 9.92 4.84 6.51
CA ALA A 213 10.82 5.84 7.09
C ALA A 213 10.78 7.18 6.33
N GLU A 214 10.65 7.15 5.01
CA GLU A 214 10.56 8.33 4.17
C GLU A 214 9.28 9.15 4.43
N ASN A 215 8.17 8.49 4.78
CA ASN A 215 6.93 9.16 5.14
C ASN A 215 7.09 9.87 6.49
N ILE A 216 7.78 9.22 7.44
CA ILE A 216 8.10 9.78 8.75
C ILE A 216 9.00 11.01 8.60
N GLU A 217 10.07 10.91 7.79
CA GLU A 217 10.98 12.03 7.54
C GLU A 217 10.25 13.22 6.90
N ALA A 218 9.39 12.97 5.91
CA ALA A 218 8.60 14.02 5.26
C ALA A 218 7.63 14.71 6.24
N ALA A 219 6.94 13.94 7.08
CA ALA A 219 6.05 14.49 8.10
C ALA A 219 6.82 15.34 9.14
N GLN A 220 7.98 14.87 9.61
CA GLN A 220 8.83 15.61 10.56
C GLN A 220 9.31 16.94 9.99
N LYS A 221 9.71 16.99 8.71
CA LYS A 221 10.09 18.23 8.01
C LYS A 221 8.97 19.27 7.98
N LEU A 222 7.72 18.84 8.08
CA LEU A 222 6.54 19.70 8.12
C LEU A 222 6.04 19.99 9.54
N GLY A 223 6.74 19.51 10.57
CA GLY A 223 6.47 19.80 11.99
C GLY A 223 5.51 18.82 12.67
N PHE A 224 5.20 17.68 12.05
CA PHE A 224 4.38 16.63 12.67
C PHE A 224 5.15 15.94 13.80
N LYS A 225 4.42 15.45 14.82
CA LYS A 225 4.93 14.42 15.72
C LYS A 225 4.83 13.07 15.02
N ALA A 226 5.87 12.63 14.33
CA ALA A 226 5.83 11.39 13.55
C ALA A 226 6.46 10.21 14.30
N LEU A 227 5.74 9.09 14.38
CA LEU A 227 6.15 7.84 15.02
C LEU A 227 6.32 6.73 13.97
N HIS A 228 7.52 6.16 13.88
CA HIS A 228 7.82 5.09 12.92
C HIS A 228 7.40 3.72 13.47
N LEU A 229 6.40 3.08 12.85
CA LEU A 229 6.01 1.71 13.15
C LEU A 229 6.95 0.72 12.46
N GLN A 230 8.08 0.45 13.10
CA GLN A 230 9.07 -0.49 12.57
C GLN A 230 8.69 -1.94 12.86
N HIS A 231 8.67 -2.78 11.82
CA HIS A 231 8.50 -4.24 11.94
C HIS A 231 7.29 -4.68 12.76
N GLY A 232 6.21 -3.88 12.77
CA GLY A 232 5.02 -4.16 13.57
C GLY A 232 5.23 -4.03 15.08
N ASN A 233 6.20 -3.25 15.54
CA ASN A 233 6.44 -2.99 16.95
C ASN A 233 5.44 -1.95 17.51
N TYR A 234 4.20 -2.40 17.73
CA TYR A 234 3.13 -1.56 18.26
C TYR A 234 3.38 -1.10 19.71
N ASP A 235 4.15 -1.84 20.50
CA ASP A 235 4.43 -1.49 21.90
C ASP A 235 5.33 -0.26 22.03
N ALA A 236 6.30 -0.10 21.11
CA ALA A 236 7.09 1.12 21.01
C ALA A 236 6.19 2.33 20.72
N VAL A 237 5.28 2.19 19.75
CA VAL A 237 4.31 3.25 19.41
C VAL A 237 3.41 3.57 20.61
N ARG A 238 2.87 2.56 21.30
CA ARG A 238 2.04 2.77 22.51
C ARG A 238 2.79 3.54 23.61
N THR A 239 4.08 3.26 23.79
CA THR A 239 4.89 3.94 24.81
C THR A 239 5.01 5.44 24.53
N GLU A 240 5.24 5.81 23.28
CA GLU A 240 5.27 7.22 22.85
C GLU A 240 3.89 7.87 22.98
N LEU A 241 2.83 7.17 22.55
CA LEU A 241 1.45 7.68 22.66
C LEU A 241 1.04 7.95 24.11
N ARG A 242 1.41 7.08 25.07
CA ARG A 242 1.19 7.34 26.51
C ARG A 242 1.93 8.58 26.99
N THR A 243 3.15 8.80 26.51
CA THR A 243 3.95 9.99 26.84
C THR A 243 3.28 11.27 26.33
N PHE A 244 2.57 11.18 25.20
CA PHE A 244 1.76 12.28 24.68
C PHE A 244 0.37 12.40 25.31
N GLY A 245 -0.03 11.45 26.17
CA GLY A 245 -1.34 11.44 26.84
C GLY A 245 -2.52 11.15 25.91
N VAL A 246 -2.28 10.48 24.77
CA VAL A 246 -3.34 10.16 23.79
C VAL A 246 -4.00 8.80 24.03
N ILE A 247 -3.33 7.90 24.74
CA ILE A 247 -3.83 6.61 25.25
C ILE A 247 -3.41 6.38 26.69
#